data_AF-A0AAW2N6S5-F1
#
_entry.id   AF-A0AAW2N6S5-F1
#
_cell.length_a   1.000
_cell.length_b   1.000
_cell.length_c   1.000
_cell.angle_alpha   90.00
_cell.angle_beta   90.00
_cell.angle_gamma   90.00
#
_symmetry.space_group_name_H-M   'P 1'
#
loop_
_entity.id
_entity.type
_entity.pdbx_description
1 polymer ?
#
loop_
_entity_poly.entity_id
_entity_poly.type
_entity_poly.pdbx_seq_one_letter_code
_entity_poly.pdbx_strand_id
1 'polypeptide(L)'
;MATESANPVTMVVQPHVTQPIAAQGERPEKFSGNDFKRWHQKMLFYLTTLNLTRFLSEEVPVVSEGETDTQKRAAMDAWGHGDFLCRNNILNGLSDTLYNVYSSATTARALWESLEKKYKTEDAGLKKFIVEKVLDFKMVVSKTVMNQVQEFQMILHDLHAEGMKLSESFQVAAMIEKLPPLWKNFKNYLKHKRKEMGLEGSKGNWKLWQT
;
A
#
# COMPACT_ATOMS: atom_id res chain seq x y z
N MET A 1 45.68 67.78 -3.75
CA MET A 1 44.92 66.78 -4.53
C MET A 1 45.64 65.44 -4.37
N ALA A 2 45.07 64.53 -3.59
CA ALA A 2 45.46 63.13 -3.56
C ALA A 2 44.15 62.32 -3.66
N THR A 3 43.97 61.66 -4.80
CA THR A 3 42.79 60.85 -5.11
C THR A 3 43.00 59.45 -4.55
N GLU A 4 42.20 59.07 -3.56
CA GLU A 4 42.19 57.74 -2.96
C GLU A 4 41.33 56.82 -3.84
N SER A 5 41.95 55.82 -4.50
CA SER A 5 41.23 54.88 -5.35
C SER A 5 40.56 53.80 -4.50
N ALA A 6 39.23 53.78 -4.48
CA ALA A 6 38.46 52.70 -3.88
C ALA A 6 38.58 51.42 -4.71
N ASN A 7 39.16 50.36 -4.13
CA ASN A 7 39.12 49.02 -4.72
C ASN A 7 37.71 48.41 -4.53
N PRO A 8 37.12 47.76 -5.56
CA PRO A 8 35.85 47.08 -5.39
C PRO A 8 36.04 45.78 -4.62
N VAL A 9 35.29 45.62 -3.52
CA VAL A 9 35.18 44.35 -2.79
C VAL A 9 34.24 43.43 -3.56
N THR A 10 34.78 42.44 -4.24
CA THR A 10 33.99 41.38 -4.87
C THR A 10 33.41 40.47 -3.79
N MET A 11 32.10 40.54 -3.54
CA MET A 11 31.40 39.59 -2.67
C MET A 11 31.34 38.22 -3.37
N VAL A 12 32.10 37.25 -2.87
CA VAL A 12 31.98 35.84 -3.28
C VAL A 12 30.70 35.29 -2.65
N VAL A 13 29.65 35.14 -3.44
CA VAL A 13 28.43 34.44 -3.02
C VAL A 13 28.75 32.95 -2.94
N GLN A 14 28.93 32.42 -1.73
CA GLN A 14 28.99 30.98 -1.52
C GLN A 14 27.65 30.36 -1.93
N PRO A 15 27.64 29.28 -2.74
CA PRO A 15 26.42 28.56 -3.02
C PRO A 15 25.91 27.94 -1.72
N HIS A 16 24.80 28.47 -1.21
CA HIS A 16 24.10 27.85 -0.10
C HIS A 16 23.55 26.52 -0.64
N VAL A 17 24.23 25.43 -0.31
CA VAL A 17 23.69 24.08 -0.51
C VAL A 17 22.47 24.01 0.40
N THR A 18 21.30 24.23 -0.17
CA THR A 18 20.04 23.97 0.50
C THR A 18 19.98 22.46 0.64
N GLN A 19 20.33 21.94 1.82
CA GLN A 19 20.08 20.54 2.10
C GLN A 19 18.60 20.28 1.84
N PRO A 20 18.23 19.22 1.10
CA PRO A 20 16.84 18.83 1.04
C PRO A 20 16.40 18.61 2.49
N ILE A 21 15.37 19.34 2.91
CA ILE A 21 14.63 18.98 4.12
C ILE A 21 14.22 17.53 3.86
N ALA A 22 14.90 16.58 4.52
CA ALA A 22 14.42 15.22 4.56
C ALA A 22 12.98 15.35 5.03
N ALA A 23 12.02 15.05 4.16
CA ALA A 23 10.64 14.92 4.55
C ALA A 23 10.67 13.84 5.63
N GLN A 24 10.70 14.26 6.90
CA GLN A 24 10.55 13.33 8.01
C GLN A 24 9.24 12.64 7.72
N GLY A 25 9.31 11.35 7.39
CA GLY A 25 8.18 10.60 6.87
C GLY A 25 6.99 10.86 7.78
N GLU A 26 5.92 11.41 7.23
CA GLU A 26 4.74 11.75 8.02
C GLU A 26 4.30 10.50 8.79
N ARG A 27 4.18 10.62 10.11
CA ARG A 27 3.85 9.48 10.96
C ARG A 27 2.50 8.91 10.52
N PRO A 28 2.38 7.58 10.30
CA PRO A 28 1.12 6.99 9.89
C PRO A 28 0.00 7.25 10.90
N GLU A 29 -1.23 7.36 10.38
CA GLU A 29 -2.44 7.32 11.23
C GLU A 29 -2.46 6.06 12.10
N LYS A 30 -3.10 6.15 13.26
CA LYS A 30 -3.21 5.02 14.20
C LYS A 30 -4.03 3.88 13.59
N PHE A 31 -3.53 2.65 13.71
CA PHE A 31 -4.24 1.44 13.33
C PHE A 31 -5.34 1.10 14.33
N SER A 32 -6.56 0.94 13.83
CA SER A 32 -7.73 0.57 14.61
C SER A 32 -8.22 -0.86 14.36
N GLY A 33 -7.51 -1.64 13.54
CA GLY A 33 -7.90 -3.00 13.16
C GLY A 33 -8.34 -3.16 11.69
N ASN A 34 -8.63 -2.05 11.00
CA ASN A 34 -9.07 -2.07 9.59
C ASN A 34 -7.95 -1.65 8.64
N ASP A 35 -8.04 -2.08 7.37
CA ASP A 35 -7.09 -1.73 6.30
C ASP A 35 -5.63 -2.01 6.65
N PHE A 36 -5.37 -3.14 7.33
CA PHE A 36 -4.05 -3.51 7.82
C PHE A 36 -2.96 -3.43 6.74
N LYS A 37 -3.26 -3.84 5.49
CA LYS A 37 -2.34 -3.75 4.34
C LYS A 37 -1.83 -2.32 4.11
N ARG A 38 -2.72 -1.32 4.15
CA ARG A 38 -2.36 0.09 3.96
C ARG A 38 -1.57 0.62 5.15
N TRP A 39 -2.03 0.34 6.36
CA TRP A 39 -1.32 0.78 7.57
C TRP A 39 0.07 0.15 7.67
N HIS A 40 0.18 -1.15 7.41
CA HIS A 40 1.43 -1.92 7.41
C HIS A 40 2.44 -1.33 6.42
N GLN A 41 2.02 -1.04 5.20
CA GLN A 41 2.88 -0.38 4.19
C GLN A 41 3.35 1.00 4.65
N LYS A 42 2.44 1.84 5.17
CA LYS A 42 2.80 3.19 5.68
C LYS A 42 3.76 3.10 6.86
N MET A 43 3.52 2.18 7.80
CA MET A 43 4.39 1.97 8.96
C MET A 43 5.76 1.44 8.56
N LEU A 44 5.82 0.47 7.64
CA LEU A 44 7.08 -0.06 7.13
C LEU A 44 7.91 1.04 6.44
N PHE A 45 7.26 1.87 5.62
CA PHE A 45 7.92 3.03 5.00
C PHE A 45 8.44 4.01 6.06
N TYR A 46 7.61 4.37 7.04
CA TYR A 46 8.01 5.24 8.14
C TYR A 46 9.22 4.69 8.91
N LEU A 47 9.21 3.42 9.31
CA LEU A 47 10.36 2.77 9.96
C LEU A 47 11.61 2.74 9.07
N THR A 48 11.44 2.68 7.74
CA THR A 48 12.55 2.74 6.78
C THR A 48 13.20 4.11 6.81
N THR A 49 12.41 5.19 6.81
CA THR A 49 12.94 6.56 6.92
C THR A 49 13.70 6.82 8.23
N LEU A 50 13.42 6.02 9.27
CA LEU A 50 14.11 6.06 10.56
C LEU A 50 15.28 5.07 10.67
N ASN A 51 15.58 4.28 9.63
CA ASN A 51 16.56 3.18 9.65
C ASN A 51 16.30 2.12 10.76
N LEU A 52 15.03 1.85 11.05
CA LEU A 52 14.60 0.90 12.08
C LEU A 52 14.08 -0.44 11.52
N THR A 53 13.95 -0.58 10.19
CA THR A 53 13.39 -1.79 9.57
C THR A 53 14.17 -3.06 9.84
N ARG A 54 15.49 -2.99 10.01
CA ARG A 54 16.32 -4.16 10.32
C ARG A 54 15.86 -4.91 11.57
N PHE A 55 15.33 -4.20 12.58
CA PHE A 55 14.86 -4.80 13.83
C PHE A 55 13.56 -5.62 13.67
N LEU A 56 12.91 -5.53 12.51
CA LEU A 56 11.76 -6.37 12.17
C LEU A 56 12.20 -7.75 11.65
N SER A 57 13.42 -7.89 11.13
CA SER A 57 13.84 -9.07 10.36
C SER A 57 15.19 -9.66 10.75
N GLU A 58 16.10 -8.91 11.35
CA GLU A 58 17.44 -9.36 11.74
C GLU A 58 17.48 -9.87 13.19
N GLU A 59 18.29 -10.90 13.43
CA GLU A 59 18.48 -11.45 14.78
C GLU A 59 19.44 -10.58 15.59
N VAL A 60 19.39 -10.74 16.91
CA VAL A 60 20.36 -10.09 17.81
C VAL A 60 21.78 -10.41 17.32
N PRO A 61 22.66 -9.41 17.16
CA PRO A 61 24.00 -9.61 16.61
C PRO A 61 24.74 -10.71 17.38
N VAL A 62 25.19 -11.73 16.66
CA VAL A 62 26.08 -12.76 17.22
C VAL A 62 27.49 -12.18 17.24
N VAL A 63 28.01 -11.96 18.43
CA VAL A 63 29.33 -11.35 18.58
C VAL A 63 30.45 -12.38 18.36
N SER A 64 31.47 -12.03 17.57
CA SER A 64 32.55 -12.95 17.16
C SER A 64 33.56 -13.26 18.28
N GLU A 65 34.29 -14.39 18.17
CA GLU A 65 35.24 -14.87 19.18
C GLU A 65 36.48 -13.97 19.41
N GLY A 66 36.67 -12.90 18.62
CA GLY A 66 37.79 -11.95 18.77
C GLY A 66 37.43 -10.62 19.46
N GLU A 67 36.17 -10.35 19.76
CA GLU A 67 35.73 -9.06 20.29
C GLU A 67 35.87 -8.97 21.82
N THR A 68 36.35 -7.81 22.28
CA THR A 68 36.48 -7.52 23.72
C THR A 68 35.11 -7.48 24.39
N ASP A 69 35.06 -7.78 25.70
CA ASP A 69 33.82 -7.75 26.49
C ASP A 69 33.11 -6.38 26.47
N THR A 70 33.87 -5.31 26.24
CA THR A 70 33.35 -3.94 26.12
C THR A 70 32.66 -3.72 24.78
N GLN A 71 33.23 -4.20 23.68
CA GLN A 71 32.64 -4.12 22.35
C GLN A 71 31.35 -4.95 22.27
N LYS A 72 31.38 -6.15 22.85
CA LYS A 72 30.21 -7.03 23.02
C LYS A 72 29.05 -6.31 23.70
N ARG A 73 29.32 -5.69 24.85
CA ARG A 73 28.30 -4.93 25.59
C ARG A 73 27.76 -3.74 24.79
N ALA A 74 28.64 -2.95 24.18
CA ALA A 74 28.23 -1.79 23.39
C ALA A 74 27.34 -2.17 22.19
N ALA A 75 27.65 -3.28 21.51
CA ALA A 75 26.84 -3.78 20.40
C ALA A 75 25.44 -4.24 20.87
N MET A 76 25.38 -4.96 22.00
CA MET A 76 24.12 -5.41 22.61
C MET A 76 23.26 -4.23 23.08
N ASP A 77 23.86 -3.23 23.71
CA ASP A 77 23.15 -2.03 24.18
C ASP A 77 22.61 -1.21 23.00
N ALA A 78 23.41 -1.03 21.95
CA ALA A 78 23.00 -0.34 20.73
C ALA A 78 21.85 -1.08 20.02
N TRP A 79 21.92 -2.41 19.99
CA TRP A 79 20.84 -3.25 19.47
C TRP A 79 19.56 -3.10 20.30
N GLY A 80 19.66 -3.26 21.63
CA GLY A 80 18.52 -3.14 22.54
C GLY A 80 17.85 -1.77 22.46
N HIS A 81 18.63 -0.70 22.32
CA HIS A 81 18.10 0.65 22.11
C HIS A 81 17.35 0.76 20.78
N GLY A 82 17.91 0.25 19.69
CA GLY A 82 17.27 0.29 18.37
C GLY A 82 15.98 -0.56 18.29
N ASP A 83 15.99 -1.76 18.87
CA ASP A 83 14.80 -2.60 19.00
C ASP A 83 13.72 -1.91 19.84
N PHE A 84 14.10 -1.31 20.96
CA PHE A 84 13.20 -0.52 21.80
C PHE A 84 12.54 0.62 21.00
N LEU A 85 13.32 1.40 20.24
CA LEU A 85 12.78 2.49 19.42
C LEU A 85 11.85 1.98 18.32
N CYS A 86 12.23 0.90 17.63
CA CYS A 86 11.41 0.30 16.59
C CYS A 86 10.06 -0.18 17.15
N ARG A 87 10.11 -0.96 18.24
CA ARG A 87 8.92 -1.45 18.95
C ARG A 87 8.00 -0.32 19.39
N ASN A 88 8.54 0.74 19.99
CA ASN A 88 7.74 1.87 20.44
C ASN A 88 7.12 2.63 19.28
N ASN A 89 7.79 2.79 18.13
CA ASN A 89 7.19 3.42 16.95
C ASN A 89 6.00 2.62 16.42
N ILE A 90 6.11 1.28 16.39
CA ILE A 90 5.00 0.40 15.99
C ILE A 90 3.83 0.54 16.97
N LEU A 91 4.10 0.41 18.29
CA LEU A 91 3.07 0.55 19.34
C LEU A 91 2.36 1.90 19.26
N ASN A 92 3.12 2.97 19.10
CA ASN A 92 2.62 4.32 18.93
C ASN A 92 1.77 4.52 17.66
N GLY A 93 1.94 3.66 16.66
CA GLY A 93 1.09 3.57 15.49
C GLY A 93 -0.20 2.79 15.71
N LEU A 94 -0.46 2.26 16.90
CA LEU A 94 -1.70 1.55 17.24
C LEU A 94 -2.71 2.48 17.94
N SER A 95 -4.00 2.16 17.81
CA SER A 95 -5.04 2.68 18.71
C SER A 95 -4.80 2.21 20.14
N ASP A 96 -5.31 2.95 21.12
CA ASP A 96 -5.02 2.70 22.54
C ASP A 96 -5.49 1.29 22.99
N THR A 97 -6.61 0.82 22.44
CA THR A 97 -7.10 -0.55 22.66
C THR A 97 -6.10 -1.60 22.17
N LEU A 98 -5.56 -1.44 20.96
CA LEU A 98 -4.58 -2.37 20.40
C LEU A 98 -3.23 -2.23 21.09
N TYR A 99 -2.82 -1.01 21.45
CA TYR A 99 -1.61 -0.77 22.23
C TYR A 99 -1.58 -1.64 23.49
N ASN A 100 -2.66 -1.63 24.28
CA ASN A 100 -2.74 -2.38 25.53
C ASN A 100 -2.67 -3.91 25.33
N VAL A 101 -3.19 -4.41 24.20
CA VAL A 101 -3.12 -5.84 23.86
C VAL A 101 -1.69 -6.24 23.48
N TYR A 102 -0.98 -5.37 22.79
CA TYR A 102 0.31 -5.69 22.18
C TYR A 102 1.54 -5.15 22.94
N SER A 103 1.35 -4.33 23.98
CA SER A 103 2.44 -3.69 24.74
C SER A 103 3.36 -4.67 25.47
N SER A 104 2.89 -5.90 25.70
CA SER A 104 3.67 -6.98 26.32
C SER A 104 4.70 -7.63 25.39
N ALA A 105 4.67 -7.34 24.08
CA ALA A 105 5.65 -7.87 23.14
C ALA A 105 7.06 -7.43 23.54
N THR A 106 8.01 -8.36 23.59
CA THR A 106 9.36 -8.12 24.10
C THR A 106 10.31 -7.53 23.06
N THR A 107 10.08 -7.77 21.78
CA THR A 107 10.90 -7.27 20.66
C THR A 107 10.04 -6.64 19.57
N ALA A 108 10.64 -5.77 18.75
CA ALA A 108 9.97 -5.17 17.60
C ALA A 108 9.51 -6.24 16.60
N ARG A 109 10.36 -7.24 16.34
CA ARG A 109 10.03 -8.40 15.50
C ARG A 109 8.80 -9.15 16.02
N ALA A 110 8.80 -9.56 17.29
CA ALA A 110 7.69 -10.36 17.85
C ALA A 110 6.35 -9.60 17.79
N LEU A 111 6.39 -8.28 18.00
CA LEU A 111 5.24 -7.41 17.83
C LEU A 111 4.76 -7.41 16.37
N TRP A 112 5.66 -7.16 15.43
CA TRP A 112 5.37 -7.09 14.01
C TRP A 112 4.79 -8.39 13.46
N GLU A 113 5.40 -9.53 13.78
CA GLU A 113 4.93 -10.87 13.39
C GLU A 113 3.55 -11.18 13.97
N SER A 114 3.28 -10.77 15.22
CA SER A 114 1.99 -10.98 15.87
C SER A 114 0.86 -10.19 15.18
N LEU A 115 1.16 -8.96 14.74
CA LEU A 115 0.24 -8.14 13.95
C LEU A 115 0.00 -8.76 12.57
N GLU A 116 1.06 -9.16 11.87
CA GLU A 116 0.94 -9.84 10.58
C GLU A 116 0.12 -11.13 10.70
N LYS A 117 0.41 -12.00 11.67
CA LYS A 117 -0.31 -13.26 11.85
C LYS A 117 -1.83 -13.04 12.02
N LYS A 118 -2.23 -12.04 12.79
CA LYS A 118 -3.63 -11.76 13.08
C LYS A 118 -4.35 -11.08 11.91
N TYR A 119 -3.75 -10.06 11.31
CA TYR A 119 -4.45 -9.15 10.38
C TYR A 119 -4.11 -9.39 8.90
N LYS A 120 -3.04 -10.12 8.59
CA LYS A 120 -2.70 -10.49 7.20
C LYS A 120 -3.62 -11.59 6.64
N THR A 121 -4.29 -12.35 7.50
CA THR A 121 -5.24 -13.42 7.10
C THR A 121 -6.68 -12.91 6.90
N GLU A 122 -7.04 -11.76 7.48
CA GLU A 122 -8.33 -11.08 7.21
C GLU A 122 -8.43 -10.58 5.75
N ASP A 123 -7.29 -10.47 5.04
CA ASP A 123 -7.21 -10.23 3.60
C ASP A 123 -7.93 -11.30 2.76
N ALA A 124 -7.96 -12.56 3.23
CA ALA A 124 -8.75 -13.61 2.59
C ALA A 124 -10.27 -13.33 2.68
N GLY A 125 -10.72 -12.71 3.77
CA GLY A 125 -12.09 -12.26 3.95
C GLY A 125 -12.46 -11.13 2.98
N LEU A 126 -11.58 -10.14 2.83
CA LEU A 126 -11.78 -9.06 1.86
C LEU A 126 -11.78 -9.59 0.42
N LYS A 127 -10.84 -10.47 0.07
CA LYS A 127 -10.80 -11.13 -1.24
C LYS A 127 -12.08 -11.89 -1.53
N LYS A 128 -12.55 -12.70 -0.57
CA LYS A 128 -13.81 -13.42 -0.67
C LYS A 128 -14.99 -12.46 -0.86
N PHE A 129 -15.05 -11.38 -0.08
CA PHE A 129 -16.11 -10.39 -0.17
C PHE A 129 -16.14 -9.64 -1.51
N ILE A 130 -14.98 -9.29 -2.08
CA ILE A 130 -14.91 -8.68 -3.42
C ILE A 130 -15.36 -9.67 -4.49
N VAL A 131 -14.93 -10.94 -4.40
CA VAL A 131 -15.40 -12.00 -5.31
C VAL A 131 -16.92 -12.18 -5.21
N GLU A 132 -17.48 -12.21 -4.01
CA GLU A 132 -18.94 -12.24 -3.79
C GLU A 132 -19.61 -11.03 -4.42
N LYS A 133 -19.10 -9.81 -4.23
CA LYS A 133 -19.61 -8.60 -4.92
C LYS A 133 -19.59 -8.75 -6.44
N VAL A 134 -18.50 -9.28 -7.02
CA VAL A 134 -18.43 -9.52 -8.47
C VAL A 134 -19.50 -10.52 -8.90
N LEU A 135 -19.70 -11.62 -8.15
CA LEU A 135 -20.65 -12.67 -8.49
C LEU A 135 -22.11 -12.21 -8.34
N ASP A 136 -22.41 -11.48 -7.28
CA ASP A 136 -23.77 -11.05 -6.91
C ASP A 136 -24.23 -9.79 -7.63
N PHE A 137 -23.30 -8.97 -8.15
CA PHE A 137 -23.65 -7.78 -8.91
C PHE A 137 -24.55 -8.16 -10.10
N LYS A 138 -25.69 -7.49 -10.23
CA LYS A 138 -26.64 -7.62 -11.34
C LYS A 138 -27.16 -6.24 -11.69
N MET A 139 -27.21 -5.93 -12.98
CA MET A 139 -27.80 -4.67 -13.42
C MET A 139 -29.32 -4.72 -13.28
N VAL A 140 -29.89 -3.60 -12.88
CA VAL A 140 -31.32 -3.36 -12.75
C VAL A 140 -31.77 -2.32 -13.78
N VAL A 141 -33.01 -2.44 -14.25
CA VAL A 141 -33.56 -1.54 -15.28
C VAL A 141 -33.91 -0.15 -14.74
N SER A 142 -33.97 0.02 -13.42
CA SER A 142 -34.29 1.30 -12.77
C SER A 142 -33.12 2.28 -12.73
N LYS A 143 -31.89 1.82 -12.99
CA LYS A 143 -30.67 2.64 -13.03
C LYS A 143 -30.17 2.74 -14.47
N THR A 144 -29.49 3.84 -14.80
CA THR A 144 -28.80 3.96 -16.09
C THR A 144 -27.70 2.90 -16.23
N VAL A 145 -27.49 2.39 -17.45
CA VAL A 145 -26.42 1.40 -17.70
C VAL A 145 -25.04 1.97 -17.39
N MET A 146 -24.77 3.23 -17.70
CA MET A 146 -23.46 3.85 -17.47
C MET A 146 -23.05 3.84 -16.00
N ASN A 147 -23.93 4.30 -15.09
CA ASN A 147 -23.64 4.29 -13.66
C ASN A 147 -23.37 2.86 -13.15
N GLN A 148 -24.12 1.87 -13.65
CA GLN A 148 -23.93 0.48 -13.24
C GLN A 148 -22.65 -0.15 -13.82
N VAL A 149 -22.24 0.26 -15.02
CA VAL A 149 -20.94 -0.10 -15.60
C VAL A 149 -19.81 0.44 -14.74
N GLN A 150 -19.90 1.70 -14.32
CA GLN A 150 -18.92 2.31 -13.42
C GLN A 150 -18.89 1.62 -12.05
N GLU A 151 -20.05 1.34 -11.45
CA GLU A 151 -20.16 0.56 -10.21
C GLU A 151 -19.43 -0.79 -10.34
N PHE A 152 -19.65 -1.53 -11.44
CA PHE A 152 -18.98 -2.81 -11.65
C PHE A 152 -17.47 -2.67 -11.94
N GLN A 153 -17.05 -1.64 -12.67
CA GLN A 153 -15.64 -1.34 -12.90
C GLN A 153 -14.89 -1.04 -11.59
N MET A 154 -15.51 -0.34 -10.64
CA MET A 154 -14.92 -0.13 -9.32
C MET A 154 -14.69 -1.45 -8.59
N ILE A 155 -15.66 -2.38 -8.63
CA ILE A 155 -15.51 -3.70 -8.02
C ILE A 155 -14.36 -4.50 -8.69
N LEU A 156 -14.23 -4.44 -10.02
CA LEU A 156 -13.13 -5.08 -10.74
C LEU A 156 -11.77 -4.44 -10.41
N HIS A 157 -11.73 -3.13 -10.18
CA HIS A 157 -10.53 -2.43 -9.74
C HIS A 157 -10.10 -2.88 -8.34
N ASP A 158 -11.03 -3.03 -7.40
CA ASP A 158 -10.75 -3.56 -6.06
C ASP A 158 -10.22 -5.00 -6.14
N LEU A 159 -10.81 -5.82 -7.01
CA LEU A 159 -10.35 -7.20 -7.27
C LEU A 159 -8.90 -7.22 -7.77
N HIS A 160 -8.55 -6.30 -8.68
CA HIS A 160 -7.20 -6.14 -9.20
C HIS A 160 -6.21 -5.66 -8.12
N ALA A 161 -6.62 -4.71 -7.26
CA ALA A 161 -5.82 -4.23 -6.14
C ALA A 161 -5.50 -5.34 -5.12
N GLU A 162 -6.35 -6.37 -5.05
CA GLU A 162 -6.12 -7.60 -4.28
C GLU A 162 -5.35 -8.70 -5.02
N GLY A 163 -4.77 -8.37 -6.18
CA GLY A 163 -3.90 -9.27 -6.96
C GLY A 163 -4.66 -10.28 -7.81
N MET A 164 -5.99 -10.24 -7.85
CA MET A 164 -6.84 -11.13 -8.65
C MET A 164 -7.14 -10.48 -10.02
N LYS A 165 -6.10 -10.25 -10.81
CA LYS A 165 -6.23 -9.63 -12.14
C LYS A 165 -6.99 -10.55 -13.11
N LEU A 166 -8.10 -10.05 -13.64
CA LEU A 166 -8.85 -10.71 -14.71
C LEU A 166 -8.41 -10.19 -16.07
N SER A 167 -8.39 -11.05 -17.09
CA SER A 167 -8.14 -10.61 -18.46
C SER A 167 -9.22 -9.63 -18.95
N GLU A 168 -8.88 -8.71 -19.84
CA GLU A 168 -9.85 -7.78 -20.43
C GLU A 168 -11.04 -8.52 -21.06
N SER A 169 -10.75 -9.64 -21.74
CA SER A 169 -11.78 -10.52 -22.33
C SER A 169 -12.74 -11.07 -21.29
N PHE A 170 -12.26 -11.44 -20.11
CA PHE A 170 -13.09 -11.91 -19.00
C PHE A 170 -13.89 -10.77 -18.38
N GLN A 171 -13.30 -9.59 -18.19
CA GLN A 171 -14.00 -8.42 -17.64
C GLN A 171 -15.18 -8.02 -18.53
N VAL A 172 -14.97 -7.97 -19.85
CA VAL A 172 -16.04 -7.71 -20.83
C VAL A 172 -17.10 -8.82 -20.80
N ALA A 173 -16.68 -10.09 -20.69
CA ALA A 173 -17.61 -11.21 -20.56
C ALA A 173 -18.49 -11.08 -19.32
N ALA A 174 -17.88 -10.80 -18.17
CA ALA A 174 -18.56 -10.64 -16.90
C ALA A 174 -19.56 -9.48 -16.97
N MET A 175 -19.16 -8.32 -17.52
CA MET A 175 -20.06 -7.17 -17.72
C MET A 175 -21.30 -7.52 -18.55
N ILE A 176 -21.11 -8.22 -19.68
CA ILE A 176 -22.21 -8.68 -20.53
C ILE A 176 -23.11 -9.67 -19.76
N GLU A 177 -22.53 -10.50 -18.89
CA GLU A 177 -23.32 -11.39 -18.03
C GLU A 177 -24.20 -10.63 -17.04
N LYS A 178 -23.79 -9.44 -16.59
CA LYS A 178 -24.52 -8.63 -15.60
C LYS A 178 -25.74 -7.91 -16.16
N LEU A 179 -25.91 -7.86 -17.48
CA LEU A 179 -27.05 -7.20 -18.12
C LEU A 179 -28.41 -7.78 -17.65
N PRO A 180 -29.46 -6.96 -17.53
CA PRO A 180 -30.77 -7.42 -17.08
C PRO A 180 -31.39 -8.45 -18.04
N PRO A 181 -32.30 -9.33 -17.57
CA PRO A 181 -32.99 -10.31 -18.43
C PRO A 181 -33.73 -9.68 -19.62
N LEU A 182 -34.26 -8.46 -19.44
CA LEU A 182 -34.92 -7.67 -20.50
C LEU A 182 -33.99 -7.40 -21.70
N TRP A 183 -32.68 -7.50 -21.53
CA TRP A 183 -31.67 -7.23 -22.54
C TRP A 183 -31.11 -8.51 -23.17
N LYS A 184 -31.82 -9.64 -23.06
CA LYS A 184 -31.38 -10.98 -23.53
C LYS A 184 -30.94 -10.99 -25.00
N ASN A 185 -31.70 -10.37 -25.90
CA ASN A 185 -31.37 -10.35 -27.33
C ASN A 185 -30.09 -9.55 -27.60
N PHE A 186 -29.94 -8.40 -26.94
CA PHE A 186 -28.73 -7.58 -27.01
C PHE A 186 -27.50 -8.31 -26.41
N LYS A 187 -27.69 -8.99 -25.27
CA LYS A 187 -26.68 -9.85 -24.65
C LYS A 187 -26.20 -10.95 -25.59
N ASN A 188 -27.11 -11.60 -26.33
CA ASN A 188 -26.76 -12.63 -27.31
C ASN A 188 -25.98 -12.04 -28.50
N TYR A 189 -26.40 -10.88 -29.01
CA TYR A 189 -25.67 -10.15 -30.05
C TYR A 189 -24.22 -9.84 -29.61
N LEU A 190 -24.02 -9.32 -28.40
CA LEU A 190 -22.68 -8.99 -27.88
C LEU A 190 -21.81 -10.25 -27.67
N LYS A 191 -22.41 -11.38 -27.27
CA LYS A 191 -21.70 -12.66 -27.17
C LYS A 191 -21.23 -13.15 -28.53
N HIS A 192 -22.05 -13.02 -29.57
CA HIS A 192 -21.70 -13.40 -30.94
C HIS A 192 -20.58 -12.52 -31.49
N LYS A 193 -20.76 -11.20 -31.42
CA LYS A 193 -19.78 -10.21 -31.90
C LYS A 193 -18.41 -10.38 -31.25
N ARG A 194 -18.36 -10.75 -29.96
CA ARG A 194 -17.10 -11.04 -29.26
C ARG A 194 -16.36 -12.25 -29.83
N LYS A 195 -17.09 -13.31 -30.24
CA LYS A 195 -16.49 -14.51 -30.83
C LYS A 195 -15.90 -14.21 -32.21
N GLU A 196 -16.55 -13.34 -32.98
CA GLU A 196 -16.07 -12.92 -34.31
C GLU A 196 -14.80 -12.07 -34.25
N MET A 197 -14.60 -11.27 -33.19
CA MET A 197 -13.52 -10.27 -33.14
C MET A 197 -12.17 -10.77 -32.57
N GLY A 198 -12.05 -12.02 -32.08
CA GLY A 198 -10.77 -12.59 -31.62
C GLY A 198 -10.07 -11.81 -30.48
N LEU A 199 -8.96 -12.34 -29.97
CA LEU A 199 -8.23 -11.81 -28.81
C LEU A 199 -7.64 -10.40 -29.04
N GLU A 200 -7.39 -9.99 -30.29
CA GLU A 200 -6.72 -8.72 -30.62
C GLU A 200 -7.67 -7.51 -30.77
N GLY A 201 -8.99 -7.71 -30.94
CA GLY A 201 -9.97 -6.64 -31.09
C GLY A 201 -10.40 -5.94 -29.79
N SER A 202 -9.89 -6.37 -28.64
CA SER A 202 -10.38 -6.00 -27.30
C SER A 202 -10.09 -4.56 -26.88
N LYS A 203 -9.11 -3.88 -27.52
CA LYS A 203 -8.65 -2.53 -27.14
C LYS A 203 -9.64 -1.39 -27.42
N GLY A 204 -10.70 -1.62 -28.21
CA GLY A 204 -11.61 -0.57 -28.68
C GLY A 204 -12.89 -0.36 -27.88
N ASN A 205 -13.14 -1.14 -26.83
CA ASN A 205 -14.53 -1.47 -26.47
C ASN A 205 -15.26 -0.50 -25.53
N TRP A 206 -14.62 0.50 -24.93
CA TRP A 206 -15.33 1.43 -24.03
C TRP A 206 -16.22 2.44 -24.78
N LYS A 207 -15.89 2.75 -26.04
CA LYS A 207 -16.64 3.74 -26.84
C LYS A 207 -18.01 3.23 -27.33
N LEU A 208 -18.16 1.92 -27.50
CA LEU A 208 -19.42 1.31 -27.98
C LEU A 208 -20.55 1.31 -26.95
N TRP A 209 -20.27 1.62 -25.69
CA TRP A 209 -21.27 1.71 -24.61
C TRP A 209 -21.66 3.16 -24.29
N GLN A 210 -21.15 4.14 -25.04
CA GLN A 210 -21.40 5.57 -24.84
C GLN A 210 -22.34 6.20 -25.88
N THR A 211 -22.81 5.41 -26.85
CA THR A 211 -23.79 5.79 -27.89
C THR A 211 -25.02 4.91 -27.78
#